data_AF-A0A4Q5XHW8-F1
#
_entry.id   AF-A0A4Q5XHW8-F1
#
_cell.length_a   1.000
_cell.length_b   1.000
_cell.length_c   1.000
_cell.angle_alpha   90.00
_cell.angle_beta   90.00
_cell.angle_gamma   90.00
#
_symmetry.space_group_name_H-M   'P 1'
#
loop_
_entity.id
_entity.type
_entity.pdbx_description
1 polymer ?
#
loop_
_entity_poly.entity_id
_entity_poly.type
_entity_poly.pdbx_seq_one_letter_code
_entity_poly.pdbx_strand_id
1 'polypeptide(L)'
;MKLPLLSLMAKNAGCPVGTIEPAAFEKVRAQRLQGDVGTAEAKSHPALGFILGRTQRTDVDAWTTRQGLDCKAGFVASVLECENVASPGAPKIDKLRLQFDDQARLVSVDLFRTEGAAELVSRFEQLGRELDEAVGPATTSVGTPTLAFATSSPLQTVLRSYNYRDYVAKASLMNFGKRGLRLRETYQWLAARPPA
;
A
#
# COMPACT_ATOMS: atom_id res chain seq x y z
N MET A 1 11.36 35.69 15.20
CA MET A 1 11.73 36.26 13.89
C MET A 1 11.09 35.40 12.81
N LYS A 2 10.13 35.96 12.05
CA LYS A 2 9.48 35.27 10.93
C LYS A 2 10.49 35.19 9.78
N LEU A 3 10.66 34.02 9.17
CA LEU A 3 11.61 33.76 8.07
C LEU A 3 10.86 33.68 6.72
N PRO A 4 10.47 34.82 6.10
CA PRO A 4 9.78 34.85 4.81
C PRO A 4 10.65 34.34 3.65
N LEU A 5 11.98 34.39 3.79
CA LEU A 5 12.94 33.99 2.75
C LEU A 5 12.94 32.48 2.48
N LEU A 6 12.70 31.63 3.48
CA LEU A 6 12.66 30.17 3.30
C LEU A 6 11.39 29.70 2.57
N SER A 7 10.27 30.41 2.76
CA SER A 7 8.99 30.11 2.08
C SER A 7 9.05 30.41 0.58
N LEU A 8 9.77 31.46 0.18
CA LEU A 8 9.94 31.83 -1.22
C LEU A 8 10.80 30.83 -2.00
N MET A 9 11.85 30.28 -1.36
CA MET A 9 12.70 29.28 -2.01
C MET A 9 12.01 27.92 -2.13
N ALA A 10 11.19 27.52 -1.15
CA ALA A 10 10.41 26.28 -1.22
C ALA A 10 9.34 26.30 -2.32
N LYS A 11 8.67 27.45 -2.53
CA LYS A 11 7.72 27.62 -3.65
C LYS A 11 8.37 27.48 -5.02
N ASN A 12 9.57 28.03 -5.22
CA ASN A 12 10.30 27.94 -6.50
C ASN A 12 10.89 26.55 -6.76
N ALA A 13 11.10 25.74 -5.72
CA ALA A 13 11.52 24.34 -5.83
C ALA A 13 10.36 23.34 -6.01
N GLY A 14 9.11 23.83 -6.08
CA GLY A 14 7.92 22.97 -6.19
C GLY A 14 7.58 22.20 -4.92
N CYS A 15 8.19 22.55 -3.79
CA CYS A 15 7.87 21.97 -2.49
C CYS A 15 6.65 22.69 -1.91
N PRO A 16 5.51 22.00 -1.68
CA PRO A 16 4.32 22.65 -1.15
C PRO A 16 4.59 23.20 0.25
N VAL A 17 4.37 24.52 0.41
CA VAL A 17 4.41 25.22 1.69
C VAL A 17 2.97 25.42 2.13
N GLY A 18 2.44 24.55 3.00
CA GLY A 18 1.04 24.57 3.44
C GLY A 18 0.43 23.16 3.60
N THR A 19 -0.86 23.10 3.93
CA THR A 19 -1.64 21.84 3.93
C THR A 19 -1.82 21.34 2.51
N ILE A 20 -1.52 20.06 2.27
CA ILE A 20 -1.78 19.44 0.97
C ILE A 20 -3.26 19.09 0.89
N GLU A 21 -3.96 19.64 -0.09
CA GLU A 21 -5.36 19.32 -0.37
C GLU A 21 -5.51 17.84 -0.78
N PRO A 22 -6.48 17.09 -0.20
CA PRO A 22 -6.73 15.68 -0.54
C PRO A 22 -6.83 15.40 -2.04
N ALA A 23 -7.62 16.20 -2.77
CA ALA A 23 -7.82 16.05 -4.21
C ALA A 23 -6.52 16.23 -5.01
N ALA A 24 -5.66 17.17 -4.61
CA ALA A 24 -4.38 17.40 -5.26
C ALA A 24 -3.42 16.24 -5.03
N PHE A 25 -3.38 15.72 -3.80
CA PHE A 25 -2.56 14.54 -3.45
C PHE A 25 -3.02 13.30 -4.21
N GLU A 26 -4.34 13.09 -4.30
CA GLU A 26 -4.93 11.99 -5.03
C GLU A 26 -4.64 12.07 -6.53
N LYS A 27 -4.75 13.27 -7.13
CA LYS A 27 -4.37 13.49 -8.53
C LYS A 27 -2.93 13.07 -8.81
N VAL A 28 -1.98 13.43 -7.94
CA VAL A 28 -0.57 13.03 -8.08
C VAL A 28 -0.42 11.51 -7.97
N ARG A 29 -1.12 10.86 -7.02
CA ARG A 29 -1.12 9.40 -6.89
C ARG A 29 -1.65 8.74 -8.17
N ALA A 30 -2.83 9.15 -8.63
CA ALA A 30 -3.46 8.60 -9.83
C ALA A 30 -2.59 8.79 -11.09
N GLN A 31 -1.94 9.95 -11.24
CA GLN A 31 -1.00 10.19 -12.33
C GLN A 31 0.21 9.25 -12.28
N ARG A 32 0.81 9.03 -11.10
CA ARG A 32 1.93 8.09 -10.95
C ARG A 32 1.50 6.65 -11.25
N LEU A 33 0.29 6.29 -10.81
CA LEU A 33 -0.24 4.94 -10.99
C LEU A 33 -0.49 4.60 -12.48
N GLN A 34 -0.71 5.58 -13.36
CA GLN A 34 -0.90 5.34 -14.79
C GLN A 34 0.27 4.60 -15.46
N GLY A 35 1.49 4.73 -14.94
CA GLY A 35 2.65 3.99 -15.46
C GLY A 35 2.73 2.53 -14.99
N ASP A 36 1.93 2.16 -13.97
CA ASP A 36 1.94 0.85 -13.34
C ASP A 36 0.75 -0.02 -13.78
N VAL A 37 -0.34 0.56 -14.28
CA VAL A 37 -1.55 -0.20 -14.64
C VAL A 37 -1.36 -1.03 -15.91
N GLY A 38 -2.03 -2.18 -15.97
CA GLY A 38 -2.15 -3.00 -17.18
C GLY A 38 -3.37 -2.63 -18.01
N THR A 39 -3.80 -3.56 -18.88
CA THR A 39 -4.93 -3.35 -19.81
C THR A 39 -6.20 -4.11 -19.42
N ALA A 40 -6.06 -5.24 -18.73
CA ALA A 40 -7.19 -6.05 -18.26
C ALA A 40 -7.83 -5.46 -16.99
N GLU A 41 -9.11 -5.72 -16.75
CA GLU A 41 -9.77 -5.40 -15.48
C GLU A 41 -9.47 -6.45 -14.41
N ALA A 42 -9.31 -5.99 -13.17
CA ALA A 42 -9.34 -6.86 -12.02
C ALA A 42 -10.78 -7.30 -11.72
N LYS A 43 -10.96 -8.55 -11.26
CA LYS A 43 -12.28 -9.04 -10.83
C LYS A 43 -12.81 -8.32 -9.59
N SER A 44 -11.90 -7.88 -8.72
CA SER A 44 -12.21 -7.14 -7.49
C SER A 44 -10.99 -6.34 -7.04
N HIS A 45 -11.16 -5.47 -6.03
CA HIS A 45 -10.12 -4.54 -5.54
C HIS A 45 -9.83 -4.71 -4.03
N PRO A 46 -9.51 -5.93 -3.53
CA PRO A 46 -9.40 -6.21 -2.12
C PRO A 46 -8.11 -5.64 -1.51
N ALA A 47 -8.17 -5.08 -0.30
CA ALA A 47 -6.98 -4.67 0.43
C ALA A 47 -7.21 -4.80 1.94
N LEU A 48 -6.51 -5.73 2.60
CA LEU A 48 -6.58 -5.93 4.05
C LEU A 48 -8.02 -6.08 4.59
N GLY A 49 -8.88 -6.81 3.87
CA GLY A 49 -10.30 -6.98 4.23
C GLY A 49 -11.24 -5.84 3.81
N PHE A 50 -10.70 -4.78 3.19
CA PHE A 50 -11.47 -3.70 2.56
C PHE A 50 -11.60 -3.90 1.05
N ILE A 51 -12.46 -3.10 0.41
CA ILE A 51 -12.56 -3.00 -1.05
C ILE A 51 -12.22 -1.57 -1.47
N LEU A 52 -11.13 -1.41 -2.20
CA LEU A 52 -10.68 -0.10 -2.69
C LEU A 52 -11.72 0.53 -3.63
N GLY A 53 -11.82 1.86 -3.60
CA GLY A 53 -12.82 2.63 -4.33
C GLY A 53 -14.25 2.48 -3.81
N ARG A 54 -14.48 1.68 -2.75
CA ARG A 54 -15.80 1.46 -2.14
C ARG A 54 -15.84 1.69 -0.63
N THR A 55 -14.84 1.21 0.10
CA THR A 55 -14.74 1.40 1.55
C THR A 55 -14.59 2.88 1.89
N GLN A 56 -15.43 3.40 2.78
CA GLN A 56 -15.39 4.79 3.21
C GLN A 56 -14.45 4.99 4.39
N ARG A 57 -13.99 6.23 4.58
CA ARG A 57 -13.20 6.64 5.75
C ARG A 57 -13.87 6.27 7.07
N THR A 58 -15.19 6.48 7.17
CA THR A 58 -15.97 6.12 8.36
C THR A 58 -15.96 4.63 8.66
N ASP A 59 -15.90 3.77 7.63
CA ASP A 59 -15.81 2.32 7.81
C ASP A 59 -14.44 1.92 8.37
N VAL A 60 -13.39 2.58 7.88
CA VAL A 60 -12.01 2.39 8.38
C VAL A 60 -11.90 2.89 9.81
N ASP A 61 -12.41 4.07 10.14
CA ASP A 61 -12.37 4.62 11.50
C ASP A 61 -13.15 3.73 12.49
N ALA A 62 -14.27 3.15 12.05
CA ALA A 62 -15.01 2.17 12.84
C ALA A 62 -14.21 0.86 13.02
N TRP A 63 -13.48 0.42 11.99
CA TRP A 63 -12.59 -0.74 12.09
C TRP A 63 -11.43 -0.49 13.04
N THR A 64 -10.73 0.65 12.95
CA THR A 64 -9.62 0.97 13.86
C THR A 64 -10.09 1.02 15.31
N THR A 65 -11.26 1.61 15.56
CA THR A 65 -11.86 1.67 16.90
C THR A 65 -12.16 0.27 17.43
N ARG A 66 -12.80 -0.60 16.63
CA ARG A 66 -13.09 -1.99 17.04
C ARG A 66 -11.83 -2.81 17.33
N GLN A 67 -10.75 -2.53 16.61
CA GLN A 67 -9.47 -3.21 16.78
C GLN A 67 -8.59 -2.56 17.88
N GLY A 68 -9.03 -1.46 18.49
CA GLY A 68 -8.25 -0.72 19.48
C GLY A 68 -6.93 -0.16 18.93
N LEU A 69 -6.90 0.20 17.64
CA LEU A 69 -5.68 0.69 16.98
C LEU A 69 -5.46 2.17 17.26
N ASP A 70 -4.23 2.52 17.60
CA ASP A 70 -3.78 3.91 17.64
C ASP A 70 -3.34 4.33 16.23
N CYS A 71 -4.24 5.00 15.54
CA CYS A 71 -4.01 5.52 14.20
C CYS A 71 -4.06 7.05 14.21
N LYS A 72 -3.10 7.69 13.54
CA LYS A 72 -2.99 9.14 13.45
C LYS A 72 -3.09 9.62 12.01
N ALA A 73 -3.51 10.87 11.84
CA ALA A 73 -3.40 11.51 10.53
C ALA A 73 -1.93 11.54 10.08
N GLY A 74 -1.68 11.17 8.82
CA GLY A 74 -0.37 11.28 8.20
C GLY A 74 -0.04 12.73 7.83
N PHE A 75 1.02 12.90 7.05
CA PHE A 75 1.44 14.23 6.57
C PHE A 75 0.36 14.96 5.77
N VAL A 76 -0.54 14.20 5.12
CA VAL A 76 -1.72 14.70 4.41
C VAL A 76 -2.96 14.21 5.16
N ALA A 77 -3.97 15.05 5.37
CA ALA A 77 -5.17 14.69 6.13
C ALA A 77 -5.95 13.50 5.55
N SER A 78 -5.83 13.28 4.23
CA SER A 78 -6.39 12.11 3.54
C SER A 78 -5.58 10.83 3.72
N VAL A 79 -4.60 10.82 4.62
CA VAL A 79 -3.79 9.65 4.95
C VAL A 79 -3.97 9.33 6.43
N LEU A 80 -4.25 8.08 6.74
CA LEU A 80 -4.27 7.53 8.08
C LEU A 80 -3.09 6.56 8.23
N GLU A 81 -2.32 6.71 9.31
CA GLU A 81 -1.16 5.89 9.61
C GLU A 81 -1.38 5.17 10.94
N CYS A 82 -1.24 3.85 10.93
CA CYS A 82 -1.32 3.00 12.10
C CYS A 82 0.01 2.25 12.27
N GLU A 83 0.38 1.97 13.51
CA GLU A 83 1.55 1.17 13.85
C GLU A 83 1.15 -0.04 14.70
N ASN A 84 1.95 -1.11 14.64
CA ASN A 84 1.76 -2.32 15.45
C ASN A 84 0.34 -2.92 15.37
N VAL A 85 -0.22 -3.00 14.17
CA VAL A 85 -1.56 -3.55 13.95
C VAL A 85 -1.51 -5.08 14.04
N ALA A 86 -2.23 -5.62 15.01
CA ALA A 86 -2.41 -7.07 15.16
C ALA A 86 -3.21 -7.61 13.96
N SER A 87 -2.82 -8.80 13.48
CA SER A 87 -3.45 -9.44 12.33
C SER A 87 -3.69 -10.91 12.68
N PRO A 88 -4.80 -11.27 13.32
CA PRO A 88 -5.05 -12.66 13.72
C PRO A 88 -4.87 -13.64 12.55
N GLY A 89 -4.07 -14.68 12.76
CA GLY A 89 -3.75 -15.68 11.72
C GLY A 89 -2.74 -15.22 10.65
N ALA A 90 -2.11 -14.05 10.81
CA ALA A 90 -1.06 -13.57 9.92
C ALA A 90 0.04 -12.82 10.71
N PRO A 91 1.23 -12.62 10.14
CA PRO A 91 2.28 -11.81 10.75
C PRO A 91 1.77 -10.40 11.09
N LYS A 92 2.24 -9.81 12.19
CA LYS A 92 1.86 -8.45 12.57
C LYS A 92 2.22 -7.43 11.49
N ILE A 93 1.49 -6.31 11.47
CA ILE A 93 1.77 -5.19 10.58
C ILE A 93 2.43 -4.09 11.42
N ASP A 94 3.70 -3.81 11.16
CA ASP A 94 4.43 -2.79 11.92
C ASP A 94 4.02 -1.38 11.51
N LYS A 95 3.74 -1.19 10.22
CA LYS A 95 3.32 0.07 9.63
C LYS A 95 2.22 -0.17 8.63
N LEU A 96 1.13 0.57 8.76
CA LEU A 96 0.00 0.57 7.86
C LEU A 96 -0.31 2.01 7.47
N ARG A 97 -0.39 2.27 6.16
CA ARG A 97 -0.78 3.56 5.60
C ARG A 97 -2.00 3.37 4.72
N LEU A 98 -3.05 4.12 5.01
CA LEU A 98 -4.34 4.08 4.33
C LEU A 98 -4.60 5.47 3.73
N GLN A 99 -4.76 5.55 2.42
CA GLN A 99 -5.00 6.81 1.71
C GLN A 99 -6.41 6.85 1.13
N PHE A 100 -7.05 8.01 1.27
CA PHE A 100 -8.39 8.29 0.82
C PHE A 100 -8.39 9.34 -0.31
N ASP A 101 -9.38 9.27 -1.20
CA ASP A 101 -9.66 10.32 -2.17
C ASP A 101 -10.50 11.47 -1.58
N ASP A 102 -10.90 12.42 -2.41
CA ASP A 102 -11.71 13.58 -2.03
C ASP A 102 -13.17 13.24 -1.72
N GLN A 103 -13.65 12.04 -2.09
CA GLN A 103 -14.94 11.49 -1.66
C GLN A 103 -14.81 10.59 -0.43
N ALA A 104 -13.64 10.60 0.23
CA ALA A 104 -13.32 9.79 1.40
C ALA A 104 -13.39 8.28 1.17
N ARG A 105 -13.21 7.82 -0.08
CA ARG A 105 -13.07 6.40 -0.42
C ARG A 105 -11.62 5.96 -0.22
N LEU A 106 -11.41 4.76 0.31
CA LEU A 106 -10.08 4.16 0.44
C LEU A 106 -9.55 3.80 -0.95
N VAL A 107 -8.44 4.40 -1.37
CA VAL A 107 -7.87 4.22 -2.72
C VAL A 107 -6.46 3.64 -2.72
N SER A 108 -5.79 3.62 -1.57
CA SER A 108 -4.50 2.94 -1.43
C SER A 108 -4.26 2.44 -0.02
N VAL A 109 -3.65 1.26 0.06
CA VAL A 109 -3.12 0.65 1.28
C VAL A 109 -1.65 0.28 1.04
N ASP A 110 -0.76 0.69 1.93
CA ASP A 110 0.65 0.29 1.93
C ASP A 110 1.02 -0.18 3.33
N LEU A 111 1.61 -1.37 3.44
CA LEU A 111 1.91 -1.94 4.74
C LEU A 111 3.22 -2.73 4.74
N PHE A 112 3.81 -2.80 5.92
CA PHE A 112 5.02 -3.59 6.19
C PHE A 112 4.76 -4.59 7.30
N ARG A 113 5.23 -5.81 7.10
CA ARG A 113 5.26 -6.86 8.13
C ARG A 113 6.69 -7.25 8.43
N THR A 114 6.96 -7.45 9.71
CA THR A 114 8.17 -8.10 10.22
C THR A 114 7.78 -9.19 11.19
N GLU A 115 8.37 -10.36 10.97
CA GLU A 115 8.20 -11.57 11.78
C GLU A 115 9.36 -12.51 11.44
N GLY A 116 9.31 -13.75 11.92
CA GLY A 116 10.22 -14.79 11.48
C GLY A 116 10.17 -15.02 9.95
N ALA A 117 11.30 -15.43 9.40
CA ALA A 117 11.46 -15.55 7.94
C ALA A 117 10.51 -16.60 7.34
N ALA A 118 10.26 -17.71 8.06
CA ALA A 118 9.36 -18.76 7.59
C ALA A 118 7.90 -18.27 7.54
N GLU A 119 7.49 -17.51 8.54
CA GLU A 119 6.16 -16.92 8.67
C GLU A 119 5.91 -15.90 7.56
N LEU A 120 6.90 -15.06 7.23
CA LEU A 120 6.80 -14.10 6.13
C LEU A 120 6.76 -14.77 4.75
N VAL A 121 7.52 -15.85 4.54
CA VAL A 121 7.45 -16.65 3.31
C VAL A 121 6.07 -17.29 3.16
N SER A 122 5.58 -17.95 4.22
CA SER A 122 4.25 -18.56 4.24
C SER A 122 3.15 -17.53 3.96
N ARG A 123 3.22 -16.36 4.59
CA ARG A 123 2.28 -15.27 4.34
C ARG A 123 2.35 -14.77 2.89
N PHE A 124 3.54 -14.63 2.32
CA PHE A 124 3.71 -14.21 0.93
C PHE A 124 3.02 -15.19 -0.03
N GLU A 125 3.20 -16.50 0.16
CA GLU A 125 2.56 -17.52 -0.66
C GLU A 125 1.04 -17.55 -0.48
N GLN A 126 0.56 -17.45 0.76
CA GLN A 126 -0.87 -17.40 1.06
C GLN A 126 -1.52 -16.17 0.43
N LEU A 127 -0.92 -14.99 0.60
CA LEU A 127 -1.41 -13.75 -0.01
C LEU A 127 -1.47 -13.87 -1.52
N GLY A 128 -0.46 -14.51 -2.14
CA GLY A 128 -0.46 -14.78 -3.56
C GLY A 128 -1.67 -15.59 -4.02
N ARG A 129 -2.03 -16.66 -3.29
CA ARG A 129 -3.23 -17.47 -3.60
C ARG A 129 -4.52 -16.67 -3.41
N GLU A 130 -4.63 -15.93 -2.31
CA GLU A 130 -5.78 -15.08 -2.00
C GLU A 130 -6.03 -14.04 -3.12
N LEU A 131 -4.97 -13.40 -3.61
CA LEU A 131 -5.06 -12.43 -4.70
C LEU A 131 -5.35 -13.12 -6.04
N ASP A 132 -4.68 -14.22 -6.37
CA ASP A 132 -4.92 -14.97 -7.62
C ASP A 132 -6.41 -15.35 -7.77
N GLU A 133 -7.04 -15.76 -6.67
CA GLU A 133 -8.46 -16.08 -6.61
C GLU A 133 -9.34 -14.82 -6.73
N ALA A 134 -9.07 -13.80 -5.92
CA ALA A 134 -9.95 -12.64 -5.78
C ALA A 134 -9.87 -11.67 -6.98
N VAL A 135 -8.69 -11.45 -7.55
CA VAL A 135 -8.46 -10.40 -8.56
C VAL A 135 -8.16 -10.98 -9.94
N GLY A 136 -7.62 -12.20 -9.98
CA GLY A 136 -7.06 -12.83 -11.17
C GLY A 136 -5.56 -13.10 -11.02
N PRO A 137 -4.95 -13.84 -11.98
CA PRO A 137 -3.56 -14.28 -11.85
C PRO A 137 -2.56 -13.12 -11.82
N ALA A 138 -1.49 -13.28 -11.05
CA ALA A 138 -0.38 -12.31 -11.05
C ALA A 138 0.14 -12.02 -12.47
N THR A 139 0.34 -10.73 -12.77
CA THR A 139 0.89 -10.26 -14.04
C THR A 139 2.41 -10.39 -14.08
N THR A 140 3.07 -10.44 -12.92
CA THR A 140 4.52 -10.61 -12.80
C THR A 140 4.87 -11.36 -11.53
N SER A 141 5.81 -12.30 -11.64
CA SER A 141 6.45 -12.96 -10.49
C SER A 141 7.96 -12.99 -10.69
N VAL A 142 8.71 -12.69 -9.64
CA VAL A 142 10.18 -12.68 -9.64
C VAL A 142 10.67 -13.48 -8.43
N GLY A 143 11.63 -14.37 -8.68
CA GLY A 143 12.22 -15.22 -7.65
C GLY A 143 11.34 -16.40 -7.25
N THR A 144 11.86 -17.23 -6.35
CA THR A 144 11.16 -18.41 -5.83
C THR A 144 10.73 -18.12 -4.39
N PRO A 145 9.45 -18.26 -4.02
CA PRO A 145 8.96 -17.96 -2.66
C PRO A 145 9.28 -19.09 -1.68
N THR A 146 10.55 -19.52 -1.61
CA THR A 146 11.03 -20.47 -0.60
C THR A 146 11.95 -19.78 0.38
N LEU A 147 12.02 -20.31 1.60
CA LEU A 147 12.92 -19.79 2.64
C LEU A 147 14.38 -19.79 2.18
N ALA A 148 14.81 -20.87 1.52
CA ALA A 148 16.17 -21.01 1.02
C ALA A 148 16.51 -19.94 -0.03
N PHE A 149 15.61 -19.68 -0.98
CA PHE A 149 15.82 -18.64 -1.98
C PHE A 149 15.78 -17.26 -1.32
N ALA A 150 14.73 -16.93 -0.56
CA ALA A 150 14.52 -15.61 0.01
C ALA A 150 15.65 -15.18 0.96
N THR A 151 16.32 -16.12 1.64
CA THR A 151 17.41 -15.81 2.58
C THR A 151 18.82 -16.00 1.99
N SER A 152 18.94 -16.43 0.74
CA SER A 152 20.22 -16.81 0.11
C SER A 152 21.26 -15.69 0.04
N SER A 153 20.83 -14.43 -0.15
CA SER A 153 21.73 -13.27 -0.20
C SER A 153 21.06 -11.98 0.28
N PRO A 154 21.82 -10.98 0.78
CA PRO A 154 21.28 -9.66 1.07
C PRO A 154 20.65 -9.01 -0.16
N LEU A 155 19.56 -8.27 0.03
CA LEU A 155 18.74 -7.64 -1.01
C LEU A 155 18.06 -8.63 -1.98
N GLN A 156 18.20 -9.94 -1.74
CA GLN A 156 17.39 -10.93 -2.43
C GLN A 156 15.92 -10.59 -2.26
N THR A 157 15.20 -10.54 -3.38
CA THR A 157 13.80 -10.14 -3.43
C THR A 157 12.98 -11.23 -4.11
N VAL A 158 11.84 -11.54 -3.51
CA VAL A 158 10.74 -12.26 -4.15
C VAL A 158 9.59 -11.27 -4.33
N LEU A 159 9.11 -11.13 -5.56
CA LEU A 159 8.07 -10.16 -5.90
C LEU A 159 6.92 -10.88 -6.60
N ARG A 160 5.70 -10.48 -6.24
CA ARG A 160 4.50 -10.79 -7.01
C ARG A 160 3.75 -9.49 -7.26
N SER A 161 3.34 -9.26 -8.51
CA SER A 161 2.60 -8.05 -8.89
C SER A 161 1.37 -8.40 -9.73
N TYR A 162 0.34 -7.59 -9.54
CA TYR A 162 -0.96 -7.67 -10.17
C TYR A 162 -1.24 -6.29 -10.75
N ASN A 163 -1.01 -6.11 -12.04
CA ASN A 163 -1.09 -4.83 -12.72
C ASN A 163 -2.30 -4.85 -13.65
N TYR A 164 -3.47 -4.54 -13.11
CA TYR A 164 -4.72 -4.39 -13.86
C TYR A 164 -4.98 -2.91 -14.14
N ARG A 165 -5.90 -2.63 -15.07
CA ARG A 165 -6.20 -1.27 -15.56
C ARG A 165 -6.72 -0.34 -14.46
N ASP A 166 -7.40 -0.91 -13.49
CA ASP A 166 -8.13 -0.26 -12.42
C ASP A 166 -7.58 -0.64 -11.04
N TYR A 167 -6.57 -1.51 -10.97
CA TYR A 167 -6.05 -2.05 -9.71
C TYR A 167 -4.62 -2.54 -9.82
N VAL A 168 -3.78 -2.08 -8.88
CA VAL A 168 -2.40 -2.53 -8.75
C VAL A 168 -2.18 -3.08 -7.35
N ALA A 169 -1.77 -4.35 -7.27
CA ALA A 169 -1.29 -4.95 -6.04
C ALA A 169 0.14 -5.46 -6.20
N LYS A 170 0.99 -5.27 -5.19
CA LYS A 170 2.38 -5.73 -5.17
C LYS A 170 2.68 -6.31 -3.79
N ALA A 171 3.17 -7.54 -3.76
CA ALA A 171 3.74 -8.17 -2.57
C ALA A 171 5.24 -8.35 -2.81
N SER A 172 6.08 -7.85 -1.90
CA SER A 172 7.54 -7.91 -2.02
C SER A 172 8.15 -8.42 -0.72
N LEU A 173 8.80 -9.57 -0.77
CA LEU A 173 9.57 -10.14 0.32
C LEU A 173 11.05 -9.87 0.05
N MET A 174 11.68 -9.03 0.87
CA MET A 174 13.07 -8.62 0.67
C MET A 174 13.96 -8.97 1.86
N ASN A 175 15.16 -9.49 1.59
CA ASN A 175 16.17 -9.79 2.59
C ASN A 175 17.01 -8.57 2.93
N PHE A 176 16.98 -8.12 4.18
CA PHE A 176 17.82 -7.02 4.68
C PHE A 176 19.07 -7.52 5.43
N GLY A 177 19.54 -8.74 5.12
CA GLY A 177 20.69 -9.36 5.73
C GLY A 177 20.47 -9.61 7.21
N LYS A 178 21.32 -9.02 8.07
CA LYS A 178 21.23 -9.15 9.54
C LYS A 178 19.91 -8.65 10.12
N ARG A 179 19.15 -7.83 9.39
CA ARG A 179 17.84 -7.31 9.80
C ARG A 179 16.67 -8.22 9.44
N GLY A 180 16.96 -9.39 8.86
CA GLY A 180 15.95 -10.38 8.48
C GLY A 180 15.16 -10.02 7.22
N LEU A 181 14.13 -10.81 6.94
CA LEU A 181 13.19 -10.55 5.86
C LEU A 181 12.18 -9.47 6.26
N ARG A 182 11.69 -8.73 5.27
CA ARG A 182 10.50 -7.89 5.41
C ARG A 182 9.56 -8.12 4.25
N LEU A 183 8.27 -8.21 4.57
CA LEU A 183 7.21 -8.25 3.58
C LEU A 183 6.59 -6.87 3.46
N ARG A 184 6.58 -6.31 2.26
CA ARG A 184 5.79 -5.13 1.92
C ARG A 184 4.62 -5.55 1.06
N GLU A 185 3.43 -5.05 1.39
CA GLU A 185 2.24 -5.19 0.55
C GLU A 185 1.75 -3.79 0.17
N THR A 186 1.48 -3.57 -1.11
CA THR A 186 0.94 -2.31 -1.61
C THR A 186 -0.26 -2.60 -2.50
N TYR A 187 -1.34 -1.88 -2.29
CA TYR A 187 -2.61 -2.00 -3.02
C TYR A 187 -3.04 -0.59 -3.43
N GLN A 188 -3.41 -0.42 -4.69
CA GLN A 188 -3.87 0.85 -5.21
C GLN A 188 -4.98 0.64 -6.22
N TRP A 189 -6.01 1.48 -6.14
CA TRP A 189 -7.10 1.53 -7.09
C TRP A 189 -6.95 2.74 -7.99
N LEU A 190 -7.30 2.61 -9.26
CA LEU A 190 -7.40 3.72 -10.19
C LEU A 190 -8.85 3.80 -10.67
N ALA A 191 -9.52 4.91 -10.36
CA ALA A 191 -10.85 5.17 -10.88
C ALA A 191 -10.82 5.09 -12.42
N ALA A 192 -11.80 4.43 -13.00
CA ALA A 192 -12.02 4.50 -14.44
C ALA A 192 -12.14 5.97 -14.83
N ARG A 193 -11.41 6.41 -15.87
CA ARG A 193 -11.63 7.75 -16.41
C ARG A 193 -13.09 7.86 -16.85
N PRO A 194 -13.77 8.99 -16.57
CA PRO A 194 -14.99 9.29 -17.31
C PRO A 194 -14.69 9.19 -18.81
N PRO A 195 -15.61 8.67 -19.64
CA PRO A 195 -15.47 8.79 -21.08
C PRO A 195 -15.29 10.28 -21.42
N ALA A 196 -14.35 10.55 -22.32
CA ALA A 196 -14.04 11.89 -22.81
C ALA A 196 -15.25 12.50 -23.54
#